data_AF-A0A9Q1AMY5-F1
#
_entry.id   AF-A0A9Q1AMY5-F1
#
_cell.length_a   1.000
_cell.length_b   1.000
_cell.length_c   1.000
_cell.angle_alpha   90.00
_cell.angle_beta   90.00
_cell.angle_gamma   90.00
#
_symmetry.space_group_name_H-M   'P 1'
#
loop_
_entity.id
_entity.type
_entity.pdbx_description
1 polymer ?
#
loop_
_entity_poly.entity_id
_entity_poly.type
_entity_poly.pdbx_seq_one_letter_code
_entity_poly.pdbx_strand_id
1 'polypeptide(L)'
;MLKLKEHLEIMILLMSLRLVKDGGKVGEILKIKPLAALAMIDEGELDWKIVAISLDDPRASLVNDIDGVEKHFPGTLTAIRDWFRDYKIPDGKPANKFGLGNKAANKDYALKVIMETNESWAKLVKRSVPAGELSLV
;
A
#
# COMPACT_ATOMS: atom_id res chain seq x y z
N MET A 1 22.49 -11.10 -3.70
CA MET A 1 21.83 -10.43 -4.84
C MET A 1 20.43 -11.01 -4.94
N LEU A 2 19.41 -10.32 -4.41
CA LEU A 2 18.03 -10.81 -4.48
C LEU A 2 17.58 -10.79 -5.94
N LYS A 3 17.16 -11.95 -6.46
CA LYS A 3 16.51 -12.05 -7.76
C LYS A 3 15.11 -11.45 -7.61
N LEU A 4 14.86 -10.28 -8.20
CA LEU A 4 13.48 -9.89 -8.53
C LEU A 4 12.99 -10.93 -9.56
N LYS A 5 12.09 -11.81 -9.16
CA LYS A 5 11.30 -12.56 -10.14
C LYS A 5 10.37 -11.56 -10.82
N GLU A 6 10.34 -11.61 -12.14
CA GLU A 6 9.53 -10.76 -13.02
C GLU A 6 8.03 -11.14 -12.99
N HIS A 7 7.51 -11.53 -11.83
CA HIS A 7 6.07 -11.71 -11.63
C HIS A 7 5.56 -10.41 -11.00
N LEU A 8 4.94 -9.59 -11.83
CA LEU A 8 4.45 -8.29 -11.47
C LEU A 8 3.08 -8.43 -10.77
N GLU A 9 3.04 -9.03 -9.59
CA GLU A 9 1.86 -8.95 -8.72
C GLU A 9 1.88 -7.60 -8.01
N ILE A 10 1.39 -6.55 -8.69
CA ILE A 10 1.19 -5.24 -8.06
C ILE A 10 -0.13 -5.31 -7.26
N MET A 11 -0.06 -5.80 -6.03
CA MET A 11 -1.15 -5.63 -5.08
C MET A 11 -0.90 -4.36 -4.25
N ILE A 12 -1.41 -3.21 -4.72
CA ILE A 12 -1.52 -2.04 -3.86
C ILE A 12 -2.73 -2.23 -2.96
N LEU A 13 -2.48 -2.65 -1.72
CA LEU A 13 -3.52 -2.59 -0.70
C LEU A 13 -3.55 -1.16 -0.14
N LEU A 14 -4.58 -0.42 -0.56
CA LEU A 14 -4.84 0.93 -0.10
C LEU A 14 -5.50 0.87 1.28
N MET A 15 -4.79 1.31 2.31
CA MET A 15 -5.40 1.50 3.63
C MET A 15 -5.81 2.96 3.78
N SER A 16 -7.12 3.18 3.75
CA SER A 16 -7.69 4.50 4.03
C SER A 16 -7.84 4.69 5.53
N LEU A 17 -7.18 5.71 6.06
CA LEU A 17 -7.52 6.26 7.36
C LEU A 17 -8.90 6.93 7.25
N ARG A 18 -9.90 6.35 7.90
CA ARG A 18 -11.23 6.95 8.12
C ARG A 18 -11.53 6.87 9.61
N LEU A 19 -11.96 7.98 10.21
CA LEU A 19 -12.63 7.95 11.52
C LEU A 19 -14.15 7.96 11.42
N VAL A 20 -14.72 7.97 10.20
CA VAL A 20 -16.17 8.06 10.05
C VAL A 20 -16.82 6.74 10.49
N LYS A 21 -17.84 6.88 11.34
CA LYS A 21 -18.62 5.81 11.99
C LYS A 21 -19.28 4.82 11.01
N ASP A 22 -19.42 5.23 9.75
CA ASP A 22 -19.89 4.40 8.65
C ASP A 22 -18.69 3.99 7.79
N GLY A 23 -18.20 2.77 7.98
CA GLY A 23 -17.12 2.19 7.18
C GLY A 23 -17.45 2.25 5.69
N GLY A 24 -16.41 2.32 4.84
CA GLY A 24 -16.59 2.32 3.40
C GLY A 24 -17.35 1.08 2.92
N LYS A 25 -18.12 1.21 1.84
CA LYS A 25 -18.87 0.10 1.26
C LYS A 25 -17.97 -0.72 0.34
N VAL A 26 -18.19 -2.03 0.27
CA VAL A 26 -17.49 -2.89 -0.71
C VAL A 26 -17.79 -2.38 -2.12
N GLY A 27 -16.74 -2.12 -2.90
CA GLY A 27 -16.84 -1.54 -4.24
C GLY A 27 -16.98 -0.02 -4.29
N GLU A 28 -16.96 0.69 -3.15
CA GLU A 28 -16.96 2.16 -3.12
C GLU A 28 -15.67 2.73 -3.71
N ILE A 29 -15.80 3.75 -4.56
CA ILE A 29 -14.67 4.45 -5.17
C ILE A 29 -14.43 5.76 -4.43
N LEU A 30 -13.22 5.92 -3.90
CA LEU A 30 -12.85 7.06 -3.07
C LEU A 30 -11.72 7.87 -3.69
N LYS A 31 -11.84 9.20 -3.60
CA LYS A 31 -10.70 10.07 -3.81
C LYS A 31 -9.87 10.07 -2.54
N ILE A 32 -8.56 9.86 -2.71
CA ILE A 32 -7.61 9.71 -1.60
C ILE A 32 -6.40 10.60 -1.79
N LYS A 33 -5.68 10.82 -0.69
CA LYS A 33 -4.36 11.43 -0.65
C LYS A 33 -3.36 10.42 -0.07
N PRO A 34 -2.36 9.96 -0.84
CA PRO A 34 -1.30 9.10 -0.33
C PRO A 34 -0.44 9.84 0.68
N LEU A 35 -0.02 9.13 1.73
CA LEU A 35 0.74 9.69 2.87
C LEU A 35 2.03 8.94 3.12
N ALA A 36 2.03 7.61 2.93
CA ALA A 36 3.19 6.77 3.16
C ALA A 36 3.12 5.45 2.38
N ALA A 37 4.25 4.75 2.29
CA ALA A 37 4.33 3.39 1.74
C ALA A 37 5.12 2.47 2.68
N LEU A 38 4.68 1.22 2.82
CA LEU A 38 5.41 0.16 3.50
C LEU A 38 5.82 -0.91 2.48
N ALA A 39 7.11 -1.26 2.48
CA ALA A 39 7.67 -2.30 1.63
C ALA A 39 7.56 -3.67 2.32
N MET A 40 6.41 -4.32 2.29
CA MET A 40 6.27 -5.65 2.86
C MET A 40 6.95 -6.68 1.94
N ILE A 41 7.61 -7.68 2.52
CA ILE A 41 8.13 -8.84 1.80
C ILE A 41 7.22 -10.01 2.13
N ASP A 42 6.39 -10.39 1.17
CA ASP A 42 5.44 -11.49 1.28
C ASP A 42 5.94 -12.68 0.46
N GLU A 43 6.27 -13.78 1.13
CA GLU A 43 6.71 -15.03 0.49
C GLU A 43 7.84 -14.87 -0.56
N GLY A 44 8.69 -13.86 -0.37
CA GLY A 44 9.85 -13.56 -1.23
C GLY A 44 9.59 -12.47 -2.27
N GLU A 45 8.38 -11.93 -2.33
CA GLU A 45 7.96 -10.89 -3.27
C GLU A 45 7.73 -9.56 -2.55
N LEU A 46 7.89 -8.47 -3.29
CA LEU A 46 7.69 -7.13 -2.77
C LEU A 46 6.22 -6.74 -2.90
N ASP A 47 5.56 -6.55 -1.77
CA ASP A 47 4.15 -6.18 -1.67
C ASP A 47 4.03 -4.79 -1.01
N TRP A 48 3.69 -3.79 -1.82
CA TRP A 48 3.59 -2.40 -1.37
C TRP A 48 2.25 -2.13 -0.68
N LYS A 49 2.31 -1.71 0.59
CA LYS A 49 1.13 -1.19 1.30
C LYS A 49 1.14 0.33 1.27
N ILE A 50 0.17 0.92 0.57
CA ILE A 50 0.02 2.38 0.49
C ILE A 50 -0.93 2.84 1.61
N VAL A 51 -0.45 3.74 2.46
CA VAL A 51 -1.25 4.40 3.49
C VAL A 51 -1.75 5.72 2.93
N ALA A 52 -3.05 5.93 2.99
CA ALA A 52 -3.70 7.12 2.46
C ALA A 52 -4.84 7.60 3.35
N ILE A 53 -5.28 8.83 3.14
CA ILE A 53 -6.49 9.39 3.75
C ILE A 53 -7.51 9.72 2.67
N SER A 54 -8.78 9.43 2.91
CA SER A 54 -9.86 9.88 2.02
C SER A 54 -9.97 11.39 2.03
N LEU A 55 -10.18 12.01 0.86
CA LEU A 55 -10.39 13.45 0.77
C LEU A 55 -11.67 13.92 1.47
N ASP A 56 -12.62 13.01 1.70
CA ASP A 56 -13.87 13.27 2.41
C ASP A 56 -13.72 13.13 3.94
N ASP A 57 -12.56 12.68 4.45
CA ASP A 57 -12.32 12.66 5.90
C ASP A 57 -12.19 14.11 6.42
N PRO A 58 -12.89 14.50 7.49
CA PRO A 58 -12.81 15.86 8.04
C PRO A 58 -11.39 16.31 8.44
N ARG A 59 -10.47 15.36 8.66
CA ARG A 59 -9.07 15.63 9.01
C ARG A 59 -8.13 15.49 7.82
N ALA A 60 -8.65 15.25 6.61
CA ALA A 60 -7.84 15.17 5.40
C ALA A 60 -6.96 16.41 5.22
N SER A 61 -7.48 17.61 5.49
CA SER A 61 -6.70 18.86 5.39
C SER A 61 -5.54 18.94 6.40
N LEU A 62 -5.66 18.29 7.55
CA LEU A 62 -4.68 18.32 8.64
C LEU A 62 -3.51 17.34 8.43
N VAL A 63 -3.72 16.29 7.63
CA VAL A 63 -2.75 15.20 7.46
C VAL A 63 -2.23 15.19 6.04
N ASN A 64 -0.96 15.59 5.84
CA ASN A 64 -0.35 15.78 4.52
C ASN A 64 0.90 14.93 4.27
N ASP A 65 1.45 14.33 5.31
CA ASP A 65 2.67 13.53 5.34
C ASP A 65 2.65 12.56 6.54
N ILE A 66 3.75 11.81 6.73
CA ILE A 66 3.93 10.85 7.83
C ILE A 66 3.79 11.53 9.20
N ASP A 67 4.36 12.72 9.38
CA ASP A 67 4.35 13.41 10.66
C ASP A 67 2.93 13.86 11.02
N GLY A 68 2.16 14.31 10.03
CA GLY A 68 0.73 14.56 10.17
C GLY A 68 -0.05 13.32 10.56
N VAL A 69 0.33 12.13 10.06
CA VAL A 69 -0.28 10.86 10.49
C VAL A 69 0.00 10.62 11.96
N GLU A 70 1.26 10.60 12.38
CA GLU A 70 1.59 10.31 13.78
C GLU A 70 1.06 11.37 14.75
N LYS A 71 0.96 12.63 14.33
CA LYS A 71 0.38 13.71 15.14
C LYS A 71 -1.12 13.55 15.37
N HIS A 72 -1.88 13.20 14.33
CA HIS A 72 -3.35 13.16 14.37
C HIS A 72 -3.92 11.75 14.55
N PHE A 73 -3.07 10.74 14.40
CA PHE A 73 -3.34 9.31 14.48
C PHE A 73 -2.13 8.56 15.09
N PRO A 74 -1.75 8.87 16.34
CA PRO A 74 -0.51 8.35 16.93
C PRO A 74 -0.47 6.82 16.96
N GLY A 75 0.67 6.24 16.56
CA GLY A 75 0.92 4.80 16.57
C GLY A 75 0.31 4.04 15.40
N THR A 76 -0.43 4.71 14.51
CA THR A 76 -1.16 4.07 13.41
C THR A 76 -0.25 3.39 12.41
N LEU A 77 0.85 4.03 11.99
CA LEU A 77 1.76 3.40 11.01
C LEU A 77 2.44 2.16 11.61
N THR A 78 2.72 2.19 12.90
CA THR A 78 3.25 1.05 13.65
C THR A 78 2.24 -0.08 13.73
N ALA A 79 0.99 0.22 14.10
CA ALA A 79 -0.08 -0.77 14.19
C ALA A 79 -0.35 -1.45 12.84
N ILE A 80 -0.38 -0.66 11.75
CA ILE A 80 -0.53 -1.16 10.38
C ILE A 80 0.61 -2.13 10.03
N ARG A 81 1.86 -1.73 10.26
CA ARG A 81 3.03 -2.56 9.99
C ARG A 81 2.98 -3.86 10.79
N ASP A 82 2.68 -3.76 12.07
CA ASP A 82 2.66 -4.93 12.97
C ASP A 82 1.52 -5.89 12.63
N TRP A 83 0.36 -5.38 12.22
CA TRP A 83 -0.71 -6.23 11.69
C TRP A 83 -0.24 -7.02 10.47
N PHE A 84 0.35 -6.35 9.47
CA PHE A 84 0.86 -7.02 8.28
C PHE A 84 2.07 -7.93 8.56
N ARG A 85 2.84 -7.66 9.60
CA ARG A 85 3.90 -8.54 10.08
C ARG A 85 3.31 -9.87 10.57
N ASP A 86 2.23 -9.82 11.35
CA ASP A 86 1.79 -10.96 12.15
C ASP A 86 0.54 -11.68 11.60
N TYR A 87 -0.20 -11.11 10.64
CA TYR A 87 -1.53 -11.63 10.26
C TYR A 87 -1.55 -13.07 9.76
N LYS A 88 -0.43 -13.60 9.24
CA LYS A 88 -0.31 -14.98 8.75
C LYS A 88 0.21 -15.96 9.82
N ILE A 89 0.61 -15.48 11.00
CA ILE A 89 1.08 -16.33 12.10
C ILE A 89 0.02 -17.34 12.55
N PRO A 90 -1.28 -16.97 12.70
CA PRO A 90 -2.32 -17.93 13.03
C PRO A 90 -2.47 -19.06 12.01
N ASP A 91 -2.10 -18.83 10.74
CA ASP A 91 -2.10 -19.84 9.67
C ASP A 91 -0.82 -20.71 9.67
N GLY A 92 0.04 -20.58 10.68
CA GLY A 92 1.30 -21.32 10.80
C GLY A 92 2.44 -20.78 9.93
N LYS A 93 2.27 -19.62 9.28
CA LYS A 93 3.33 -18.97 8.49
C LYS A 93 4.21 -18.09 9.38
N PRO A 94 5.49 -17.85 9.00
CA PRO A 94 6.34 -16.92 9.73
C PRO A 94 5.84 -15.48 9.59
N ALA A 95 6.30 -14.62 10.50
CA ALA A 95 6.09 -13.17 10.40
C ALA A 95 6.66 -12.61 9.09
N ASN A 96 5.90 -11.75 8.41
CA ASN A 96 6.37 -11.04 7.22
C ASN A 96 7.50 -10.06 7.58
N LYS A 97 8.40 -9.84 6.62
CA LYS A 97 9.51 -8.88 6.75
C LYS A 97 9.16 -7.58 6.06
N PHE A 98 9.90 -6.52 6.37
CA PHE A 98 9.77 -5.25 5.68
C PHE A 98 11.12 -4.78 5.14
N GLY A 99 11.10 -4.17 3.95
CA GLY A 99 12.21 -3.42 3.39
C GLY A 99 12.38 -2.05 4.07
N LEU A 100 13.27 -1.23 3.51
CA LEU A 100 13.47 0.18 3.91
C LEU A 100 13.69 0.38 5.42
N GLY A 101 14.37 -0.58 6.07
CA GLY A 101 14.67 -0.52 7.50
C GLY A 101 13.43 -0.67 8.41
N ASN A 102 12.39 -1.38 7.96
CA ASN A 102 11.14 -1.59 8.69
C ASN A 102 10.37 -0.30 9.02
N LYS A 103 10.57 0.74 8.19
CA LYS A 103 9.95 2.06 8.34
C LYS A 103 9.07 2.39 7.15
N ALA A 104 8.03 3.20 7.41
CA ALA A 104 7.23 3.79 6.35
C ALA A 104 8.07 4.79 5.55
N ALA A 105 8.02 4.67 4.22
CA ALA A 105 8.56 5.65 3.30
C ALA A 105 7.57 6.80 3.13
N ASN A 106 8.10 8.01 2.91
CA ASN A 106 7.30 9.23 2.84
C ASN A 106 6.34 9.27 1.64
N LYS A 107 5.50 10.31 1.62
CA LYS A 107 4.52 10.56 0.56
C LYS A 107 5.14 10.57 -0.85
N ASP A 108 6.30 11.18 -1.03
CA ASP A 108 6.94 11.26 -2.36
C ASP A 108 7.36 9.88 -2.86
N TYR A 109 7.88 9.04 -1.96
CA TYR A 109 8.19 7.65 -2.28
C TYR A 109 6.92 6.86 -2.60
N ALA A 110 5.84 7.05 -1.84
CA ALA A 110 4.55 6.42 -2.10
C ALA A 110 4.00 6.81 -3.49
N LEU A 111 4.07 8.10 -3.85
CA LEU A 111 3.68 8.59 -5.17
C LEU A 111 4.54 7.98 -6.27
N LYS A 112 5.86 7.86 -6.06
CA LYS A 112 6.75 7.19 -7.01
C LYS A 112 6.33 5.75 -7.25
N VAL A 113 6.06 4.97 -6.21
CA VAL A 113 5.58 3.58 -6.33
C VAL A 113 4.26 3.53 -7.10
N ILE A 114 3.31 4.42 -6.81
CA ILE A 114 2.03 4.50 -7.53
C ILE A 114 2.25 4.82 -9.02
N MET A 115 3.17 5.72 -9.35
CA MET A 115 3.48 6.06 -10.74
C MET A 115 4.12 4.89 -11.49
N GLU A 116 5.14 4.24 -10.92
CA GLU A 116 5.83 3.10 -11.54
C GLU A 116 4.87 1.92 -11.80
N THR A 117 3.96 1.68 -10.86
CA THR A 117 2.95 0.63 -10.97
C THR A 117 1.87 0.98 -12.00
N ASN A 118 1.43 2.24 -12.06
CA ASN A 118 0.54 2.73 -13.11
C ASN A 118 1.18 2.67 -14.50
N GLU A 119 2.48 2.98 -14.63
CA GLU A 119 3.21 2.81 -15.89
C GLU A 119 3.26 1.35 -16.35
N SER A 120 3.47 0.44 -15.40
CA SER A 120 3.49 -0.99 -15.67
C SER A 120 2.11 -1.49 -16.11
N TRP A 121 1.06 -1.07 -15.41
CA TRP A 121 -0.33 -1.31 -15.80
C TRP A 121 -0.64 -0.73 -17.19
N ALA A 122 -0.20 0.51 -17.48
CA ALA A 122 -0.43 1.15 -18.76
C ALA A 122 0.22 0.38 -19.92
N LYS A 123 1.42 -0.17 -19.72
CA LYS A 123 2.08 -1.05 -20.69
C LYS A 123 1.31 -2.36 -20.89
N LEU A 124 0.81 -2.95 -19.80
CA LEU A 124 0.00 -4.18 -19.82
C LEU A 124 -1.29 -3.99 -20.63
N VAL A 125 -2.11 -2.98 -20.31
CA VAL A 125 -3.41 -2.77 -21.00
C VAL A 125 -3.26 -2.33 -22.45
N LYS A 126 -2.15 -1.67 -22.80
CA LYS A 126 -1.77 -1.37 -24.20
C LYS A 126 -1.17 -2.57 -24.93
N ARG A 127 -1.06 -3.73 -24.28
CA ARG A 127 -0.43 -4.96 -24.83
C ARG A 127 0.99 -4.74 -25.32
N SER A 128 1.70 -3.79 -24.72
CA SER A 128 3.11 -3.51 -25.01
C SER A 128 4.05 -4.45 -24.24
N VAL A 129 3.52 -5.24 -23.31
CA VAL A 129 4.19 -6.35 -22.61
C VAL A 129 3.27 -7.57 -22.60
N PRO A 130 3.80 -8.81 -22.50
CA PRO A 130 2.98 -10.01 -22.37
C PRO A 130 2.08 -9.96 -21.13
N ALA A 131 0.85 -10.42 -21.26
CA ALA A 131 -0.11 -10.44 -20.15
C ALA A 131 0.13 -11.58 -19.14
N GLY A 132 0.92 -12.59 -19.52
CA GLY A 132 1.06 -13.80 -18.72
C GLY A 132 -0.30 -14.46 -18.51
N GLU A 133 -0.64 -14.71 -17.25
CA GLU A 133 -1.90 -15.34 -16.83
C GLU A 133 -3.04 -14.32 -16.58
N LEU A 134 -2.80 -13.02 -16.77
CA LEU A 134 -3.78 -11.97 -16.47
C LEU A 134 -4.88 -11.88 -17.55
N SER A 135 -6.15 -11.78 -17.11
CA SER A 135 -7.28 -11.47 -18.01
C SER A 135 -7.28 -9.99 -18.40
N LEU A 136 -7.30 -9.70 -19.70
CA LEU A 136 -7.44 -8.35 -20.27
C LEU A 136 -8.78 -8.13 -20.99
N VAL A 137 -9.74 -9.02 -20.75
CA VAL A 137 -11.09 -9.04 -21.33
C VAL A 137 -12.16 -8.91 -20.26
#